data_AF-S2RZE3-F1
#
_entry.id   AF-S2RZE3-F1
#
_cell.length_a   1.000
_cell.length_b   1.000
_cell.length_c   1.000
_cell.angle_alpha   90.00
_cell.angle_beta   90.00
_cell.angle_gamma   90.00
#
_symmetry.space_group_name_H-M   'P 1'
#
loop_
_entity.id
_entity.type
_entity.pdbx_description
1 polymer ?
#
loop_
_entity_poly.entity_id
_entity_poly.type
_entity_poly.pdbx_seq_one_letter_code
_entity_poly.pdbx_strand_id
1 'polypeptide(L)'
;MGRLYWSGSRDDSKHVTKLKYQLKTQGFNHVLDLSQDGAQPYFMEDTIHIGWRGWLKMDQTVRPFLKTTKAAPVHYKLNDDFYTTRWQQRSANGLN
;
A
#
# COMPACT_ATOMS: atom_id res chain seq x y z
N MET A 1 -17.86 10.12 23.20
CA MET A 1 -17.41 10.27 21.80
C MET A 1 -16.37 9.19 21.50
N GLY A 2 -16.78 8.10 20.84
CA GLY A 2 -15.86 7.04 20.41
C GLY A 2 -15.17 7.45 19.12
N ARG A 3 -13.84 7.61 19.17
CA ARG A 3 -13.02 7.90 18.00
C ARG A 3 -12.83 6.58 17.23
N LEU A 4 -13.41 6.47 16.04
CA LEU A 4 -13.21 5.32 15.16
C LEU A 4 -11.78 5.40 14.60
N TYR A 5 -10.86 4.63 15.18
CA TYR A 5 -9.58 4.38 14.54
C TYR A 5 -9.80 3.30 13.47
N TRP A 6 -9.51 3.63 12.22
CA TRP A 6 -9.49 2.67 11.11
C TRP A 6 -8.31 1.72 11.30
N SER A 7 -8.50 0.69 12.14
CA SER A 7 -7.51 -0.36 12.35
C SER A 7 -7.94 -1.59 11.56
N GLY A 8 -7.26 -1.83 10.43
CA GLY A 8 -7.04 -3.15 9.85
C GLY A 8 -8.26 -4.08 9.82
N SER A 9 -9.39 -3.65 9.27
CA SER A 9 -10.53 -4.55 9.11
C SER A 9 -10.15 -5.70 8.15
N ARG A 10 -10.80 -6.86 8.28
CA ARG A 10 -10.57 -8.02 7.39
C ARG A 10 -10.85 -7.71 5.91
N ASP A 11 -11.62 -6.67 5.61
CA ASP A 11 -11.88 -6.26 4.24
C ASP A 11 -10.80 -5.31 3.72
N ASP A 12 -10.17 -4.49 4.57
CA ASP A 12 -9.04 -3.63 4.16
C ASP A 12 -7.84 -4.46 3.71
N SER A 13 -7.58 -5.56 4.43
CA SER A 13 -6.49 -6.47 4.07
C SER A 13 -6.68 -7.09 2.67
N LYS A 14 -7.93 -7.32 2.22
CA LYS A 14 -8.23 -7.82 0.87
C LYS A 14 -7.97 -6.77 -0.21
N HIS A 15 -8.38 -5.53 0.00
CA HIS A 15 -8.11 -4.45 -0.96
C HIS A 15 -6.60 -4.22 -1.11
N VAL A 16 -5.88 -4.17 0.00
CA VAL A 16 -4.42 -4.04 0.03
C VAL A 16 -3.74 -5.22 -0.66
N THR A 17 -4.23 -6.45 -0.45
CA THR A 17 -3.73 -7.66 -1.12
C THR A 17 -3.89 -7.55 -2.64
N LYS A 18 -5.06 -7.13 -3.13
CA LYS A 18 -5.34 -6.94 -4.55
C LYS A 18 -4.43 -5.88 -5.19
N LEU A 19 -4.22 -4.75 -4.51
CA LEU A 19 -3.30 -3.70 -4.96
C LEU A 19 -1.85 -4.19 -5.02
N LYS A 20 -1.38 -4.89 -3.97
CA LYS A 20 -0.02 -5.43 -3.91
C LYS A 20 0.21 -6.49 -4.98
N TYR A 21 -0.77 -7.34 -5.27
CA TYR A 21 -0.73 -8.29 -6.37
C TYR A 21 -0.50 -7.57 -7.70
N GLN A 22 -1.35 -6.60 -8.04
CA GLN A 22 -1.25 -5.83 -9.29
C GLN A 22 0.11 -5.12 -9.46
N LEU A 23 0.66 -4.58 -8.38
CA LEU A 23 1.97 -3.94 -8.41
C LEU A 23 3.10 -4.97 -8.60
N LYS A 24 3.16 -5.99 -7.74
CA LYS A 24 4.26 -6.96 -7.72
C LYS A 24 4.32 -7.81 -8.99
N THR A 25 3.19 -8.25 -9.52
CA THR A 25 3.15 -9.09 -10.74
C THR A 25 3.71 -8.37 -11.96
N GLN A 26 3.70 -7.03 -11.95
CA GLN A 26 4.22 -6.20 -13.03
C GLN A 26 5.64 -5.68 -12.79
N GLY A 27 6.25 -5.98 -11.63
CA GLY A 27 7.61 -5.57 -11.30
C GLY A 27 7.73 -4.36 -10.36
N PHE A 28 6.61 -3.80 -9.88
CA PHE A 28 6.60 -2.73 -8.87
C PHE A 28 6.79 -3.30 -7.47
N ASN A 29 8.04 -3.59 -7.10
CA ASN A 29 8.38 -4.33 -5.87
C ASN A 29 8.67 -3.45 -4.64
N HIS A 30 8.83 -2.14 -4.82
CA HIS A 30 9.07 -1.19 -3.73
C HIS A 30 7.75 -0.63 -3.19
N VAL A 31 7.12 -1.36 -2.25
CA VAL A 31 5.84 -0.97 -1.64
C VAL A 31 5.99 -0.87 -0.13
N LEU A 32 5.82 0.34 0.41
CA LEU A 32 5.60 0.56 1.83
C LEU A 32 4.10 0.40 2.12
N ASP A 33 3.74 -0.63 2.88
CA ASP A 33 2.37 -0.92 3.28
C ASP A 33 2.15 -0.46 4.72
N LEU A 34 1.37 0.61 4.90
CA LEU A 34 1.03 1.19 6.20
C LEU A 34 -0.42 0.88 6.63
N SER A 35 -1.11 -0.02 5.91
CA SER A 35 -2.55 -0.24 6.08
C SER A 35 -2.96 -0.78 7.46
N GLN A 36 -2.01 -1.34 8.22
CA GLN A 36 -2.23 -1.90 9.56
C GLN A 36 -1.73 -0.97 10.69
N ASP A 37 -1.17 0.19 10.36
CA ASP A 37 -0.57 1.10 11.34
C ASP A 37 -1.56 2.14 11.90
N GLY A 38 -2.78 2.23 11.36
CA GLY A 38 -3.74 3.30 11.67
C GLY A 38 -4.19 3.42 13.14
N ALA A 39 -4.06 2.36 13.94
CA ALA A 39 -4.35 2.40 15.39
C ALA A 39 -3.19 2.91 16.26
N GLN A 40 -2.01 3.15 15.68
CA GLN A 40 -0.89 3.67 16.45
C GLN A 40 -1.19 5.13 16.87
N PRO A 41 -0.97 5.51 18.15
CA PRO A 41 -1.21 6.87 18.61
C PRO A 41 -0.47 7.89 17.74
N TYR A 42 -1.15 8.96 17.31
CA TYR A 42 -0.60 10.03 16.46
C TYR A 42 -0.10 9.58 15.08
N PHE A 43 -0.46 8.38 14.62
CA PHE A 43 -0.07 7.87 13.30
C PHE A 43 -0.91 8.46 12.17
N MET A 44 -2.20 8.65 12.44
CA MET A 44 -3.15 9.34 11.56
C MET A 44 -3.39 10.77 12.08
N GLU A 45 -3.50 11.73 11.16
CA GLU A 45 -3.91 13.10 11.47
C GLU A 45 -5.43 13.14 11.70
N ASP A 46 -6.15 12.46 10.81
CA ASP A 46 -7.60 12.34 10.81
C ASP A 46 -8.04 10.91 10.48
N THR A 47 -9.20 10.74 9.87
CA THR A 47 -9.77 9.42 9.57
C THR A 47 -9.05 8.67 8.44
N ILE A 48 -8.36 9.36 7.53
CA ILE A 48 -7.76 8.75 6.33
C ILE A 48 -6.35 9.23 6.00
N HIS A 49 -5.91 10.38 6.51
CA HIS A 49 -4.57 10.92 6.25
C HIS A 49 -3.57 10.50 7.33
N ILE A 50 -2.37 10.09 6.90
CA ILE A 50 -1.25 9.88 7.82
C ILE A 50 -0.85 11.22 8.47
N GLY A 51 -0.63 11.18 9.78
CA GLY A 51 -0.24 12.33 10.61
C GLY A 51 1.20 12.23 11.09
N TRP A 52 1.53 12.87 12.20
CA TRP A 52 2.91 13.07 12.67
C TRP A 52 3.78 11.80 12.68
N ARG A 53 3.34 10.73 13.37
CA ARG A 53 4.11 9.48 13.44
C ARG A 53 4.04 8.68 12.14
N GLY A 54 2.97 8.84 11.36
CA GLY A 54 2.85 8.24 10.04
C GLY A 54 3.85 8.82 9.04
N TRP A 55 4.00 10.15 9.01
CA TRP A 55 5.02 10.85 8.22
C TRP A 55 6.43 10.44 8.63
N LEU A 56 6.72 10.33 9.94
CA LEU A 56 8.02 9.85 10.42
C LEU A 56 8.31 8.42 9.93
N LYS A 57 7.32 7.52 9.96
CA LYS A 57 7.45 6.15 9.47
C LYS A 57 7.67 6.09 7.95
N MET A 58 6.98 6.95 7.20
CA MET A 58 7.13 7.10 5.75
C MET A 58 8.53 7.58 5.37
N ASP A 59 9.06 8.61 6.06
CA ASP A 59 10.41 9.16 5.82
C ASP A 59 11.51 8.10 5.96
N GLN A 60 11.38 7.20 6.94
CA GLN A 60 12.35 6.11 7.15
C GLN A 60 12.53 5.21 5.92
N THR A 61 11.52 5.12 5.05
CA THR A 61 11.58 4.32 3.81
C THR A 61 11.87 5.19 2.59
N VAL A 62 11.22 6.35 2.47
CA VAL A 62 11.33 7.20 1.28
C VAL A 62 12.66 7.92 1.20
N ARG A 63 13.20 8.42 2.32
CA ARG A 63 14.48 9.11 2.34
C ARG A 63 15.64 8.27 1.80
N PRO A 64 15.88 7.02 2.25
CA PRO A 64 16.93 6.19 1.66
C PRO A 64 16.63 5.80 0.20
N PHE A 65 15.36 5.60 -0.17
CA PHE A 65 14.97 5.35 -1.56
C PHE A 65 15.39 6.50 -2.47
N LEU A 66 15.09 7.75 -2.10
CA LEU A 66 15.47 8.94 -2.88
C LEU A 66 16.97 9.22 -2.89
N LYS A 67 17.70 8.82 -1.83
CA LYS A 67 19.17 8.92 -1.80
C LYS A 67 19.86 7.90 -2.70
N THR A 68 19.15 6.86 -3.14
CA THR A 68 19.70 5.84 -4.04
C THR A 68 19.72 6.39 -5.47
N THR A 69 20.86 6.94 -5.89
CA THR A 69 21.03 7.56 -7.21
C THR A 69 21.31 6.55 -8.33
N LYS A 70 21.52 5.28 -7.98
CA LYS A 70 21.72 4.17 -8.92
C LYS A 70 20.66 3.11 -8.64
N ALA A 71 19.58 3.13 -9.42
CA ALA A 71 18.60 2.05 -9.40
C ALA A 71 19.06 0.92 -10.34
N ALA A 72 18.90 -0.33 -9.91
CA ALA A 72 19.05 -1.46 -10.81
C ALA A 72 17.97 -1.39 -11.91
N PRO A 73 18.25 -1.88 -13.14
CA PRO A 73 17.22 -1.98 -14.17
C PRO A 73 16.01 -2.77 -13.65
N VAL A 74 14.81 -2.22 -13.84
CA VAL A 74 13.56 -2.91 -13.52
C VAL A 74 12.93 -3.37 -14.81
N HIS A 75 12.71 -4.68 -14.92
CA HIS A 75 11.99 -5.28 -16.05
C HIS A 75 10.51 -5.35 -15.73
N TYR A 76 9.76 -4.34 -16.16
CA TYR A 76 8.31 -4.33 -16.00
C TYR A 76 7.64 -5.33 -16.94
N LYS A 77 6.61 -6.01 -16.43
CA LYS A 77 5.75 -6.93 -17.19
C LYS A 77 4.32 -6.42 -17.11
N LEU A 78 4.04 -5.37 -17.90
CA LEU A 78 2.71 -4.78 -17.91
C LEU A 78 1.68 -5.81 -18.40
N ASN A 79 0.51 -5.83 -17.76
CA ASN A 79 -0.59 -6.72 -18.12
C ASN A 79 -1.88 -5.92 -18.34
N ASP A 80 -2.35 -5.89 -19.59
CA ASP A 80 -3.56 -5.16 -19.99
C ASP A 80 -4.84 -5.69 -19.33
N ASP A 81 -4.82 -6.91 -18.76
CA ASP A 81 -5.92 -7.44 -17.97
C ASP A 81 -6.34 -6.48 -16.84
N PHE A 82 -5.39 -5.70 -16.30
CA PHE A 82 -5.65 -4.74 -15.23
C PHE A 82 -6.55 -3.56 -15.65
N TYR A 83 -6.76 -3.32 -16.96
CA TYR A 83 -7.72 -2.33 -17.45
C TYR A 83 -9.16 -2.85 -17.51
N THR A 84 -9.34 -4.17 -17.51
CA THR A 84 -10.65 -4.79 -17.76
C THR A 84 -11.62 -4.64 -16.58
N THR A 85 -12.92 -4.60 -16.88
CA THR A 85 -13.98 -4.69 -15.87
C THR A 85 -13.90 -5.99 -15.06
N ARG A 86 -13.43 -7.07 -15.69
CA ARG A 86 -13.13 -8.35 -15.04
C ARG A 86 -12.15 -8.18 -13.89
N TRP A 87 -11.04 -7.46 -14.10
CA TRP A 87 -10.09 -7.17 -13.01
C TRP A 87 -10.73 -6.27 -11.95
N GLN A 88 -11.44 -5.22 -12.35
CA GLN A 88 -12.10 -4.29 -11.41
C GLN A 88 -13.03 -5.03 -10.44
N GLN A 89 -13.81 -6.00 -10.94
CA GLN A 89 -14.78 -6.79 -10.16
C GLN A 89 -14.19 -8.03 -9.50
N ARG A 90 -12.93 -8.40 -9.80
CA ARG A 90 -12.28 -9.59 -9.22
C ARG A 90 -12.10 -9.44 -7.70
N SER A 91 -12.49 -10.47 -6.95
CA SER A 91 -12.21 -10.53 -5.51
C SER A 91 -10.71 -10.77 -5.24
N ALA A 92 -10.21 -10.33 -4.09
CA ALA A 92 -8.82 -10.60 -3.69
C ALA A 92 -8.56 -12.06 -3.28
N ASN A 93 -9.60 -12.88 -3.13
CA ASN A 93 -9.45 -14.27 -2.71
C ASN A 93 -8.62 -15.06 -3.74
N GLY A 94 -7.58 -15.75 -3.25
CA GLY A 94 -6.69 -16.54 -4.09
C GLY A 94 -5.63 -15.73 -4.86
N LEU A 95 -5.46 -14.44 -4.57
CA LEU A 95 -4.29 -13.68 -4.99
C LEU A 95 -3.18 -13.87 -3.95
N ASN A 96 -1.96 -14.19 -4.41
CA ASN A 96 -0.75 -14.32 -3.60
C ASN A 96 0.31 -13.30 -4.02
#